data_AF-A0A5Q2TL57-F1
#
_entry.id   AF-A0A5Q2TL57-F1
#
_cell.length_a   1.000
_cell.length_b   1.000
_cell.length_c   1.000
_cell.angle_alpha   90.00
_cell.angle_beta   90.00
_cell.angle_gamma   90.00
#
_symmetry.space_group_name_H-M   'P 1'
#
loop_
_entity.id
_entity.type
_entity.pdbx_description
1 polymer ?
#
loop_
_entity_poly.entity_id
_entity_poly.type
_entity_poly.pdbx_seq_one_letter_code
_entity_poly.pdbx_strand_id
1 'polypeptide(L)'
;MRAIILPTIGIWLVFHYMCGSIFGDVECDPVSMEEKAVKGDGLLINRLKILFFNRLHFLKSSDRPLAPNVIEQFETIYEQYIVKDSGLWIDYDLDYPKHLFLQYLIKVKDVLVHGSNNPDIEIFEPRNQTLANNKPVKAVFAASDAIWSLYFAVINRSEYQGTLKNLCFSIPTKKEVKRYYYFSVNQDFQGEYWRNGTMYILPKSAFAQGGSREEWICQDKVKPLAKISVTPEEFPFLDQVRKHDENMAHVKVVLTALFWNK
;
A
#
# COMPACT_ATOMS: atom_id res chain seq x y z
N MET A 1 52.27 21.30 0.73
CA MET A 1 51.61 20.55 1.82
C MET A 1 50.11 20.61 1.54
N ARG A 2 49.52 19.50 1.06
CA ARG A 2 48.12 19.44 0.63
C ARG A 2 47.23 19.37 1.87
N ALA A 3 46.43 20.40 2.11
CA ALA A 3 45.30 20.33 3.02
C ALA A 3 44.19 19.52 2.33
N ILE A 4 43.83 18.39 2.94
CA ILE A 4 42.71 17.54 2.53
C ILE A 4 41.44 18.29 2.89
N ILE A 5 40.81 18.88 1.88
CA ILE A 5 39.47 19.46 1.97
C ILE A 5 38.50 18.28 1.82
N LEU A 6 37.93 17.83 2.95
CA LEU A 6 36.75 16.97 2.95
C LEU A 6 35.55 17.82 2.48
N PRO A 7 34.89 17.49 1.37
CA PRO A 7 33.68 18.18 1.01
C PRO A 7 32.57 17.74 1.95
N THR A 8 32.05 18.71 2.70
CA THR A 8 30.74 18.71 3.32
C THR A 8 29.69 18.34 2.29
N ILE A 9 29.32 17.06 2.24
CA ILE A 9 28.16 16.55 1.49
C ILE A 9 26.93 17.05 2.24
N GLY A 10 26.42 18.18 1.74
CA GLY A 10 25.18 18.77 2.19
C GLY A 10 24.04 17.77 2.06
N ILE A 11 23.33 17.65 3.18
CA ILE A 11 21.89 17.47 3.45
C ILE A 11 20.90 17.95 2.34
N TRP A 12 21.35 18.44 1.19
CA TRP A 12 20.58 18.94 0.06
C TRP A 12 19.68 17.91 -0.66
N LEU A 13 19.86 16.60 -0.46
CA LEU A 13 19.07 15.53 -1.12
C LEU A 13 17.97 14.92 -0.26
N VAL A 14 17.88 15.29 1.02
CA VAL A 14 17.07 14.60 2.01
C VAL A 14 15.56 14.72 1.71
N PHE A 15 15.10 15.70 0.91
CA PHE A 15 13.65 15.97 0.82
C PHE A 15 13.04 16.52 -0.47
N HIS A 16 13.76 16.77 -1.57
CA HIS A 16 13.04 17.15 -2.81
C HIS A 16 12.19 15.99 -3.41
N TYR A 17 12.29 14.79 -2.82
CA TYR A 17 12.71 13.59 -3.53
C TYR A 17 11.88 12.33 -3.23
N MET A 18 10.90 12.38 -2.31
CA MET A 18 10.24 11.15 -1.84
C MET A 18 9.20 10.58 -2.82
N CYS A 19 8.74 11.34 -3.84
CA CYS A 19 8.29 10.76 -5.13
C CYS A 19 7.89 11.76 -6.25
N GLY A 20 7.87 13.09 -6.01
CA GLY A 20 7.08 14.00 -6.87
C GLY A 20 7.79 14.99 -7.82
N SER A 21 9.13 15.07 -7.90
CA SER A 21 9.77 16.14 -8.70
C SER A 21 10.93 15.72 -9.63
N ILE A 22 11.25 14.43 -9.77
CA ILE A 22 12.30 13.94 -10.70
C ILE A 22 11.84 12.68 -11.43
N PHE A 23 10.78 12.82 -12.21
CA PHE A 23 10.78 12.41 -13.61
C PHE A 23 9.92 13.47 -14.30
N GLY A 24 10.58 14.34 -15.08
CA GLY A 24 9.86 15.22 -15.99
C GLY A 24 9.01 14.38 -16.93
N ASP A 25 7.90 14.97 -17.32
CA ASP A 25 7.00 14.61 -18.43
C ASP A 25 7.47 13.39 -19.24
N VAL A 26 7.01 12.21 -18.83
CA VAL A 26 6.79 11.12 -19.77
C VAL A 26 5.29 10.94 -19.83
N GLU A 27 4.72 11.50 -20.89
CA GLU A 27 3.41 11.19 -21.42
C GLU A 27 3.14 9.68 -21.22
N CYS A 28 2.26 9.36 -20.27
CA CYS A 28 1.84 7.99 -20.05
C CYS A 28 0.76 7.70 -21.10
N ASP A 29 1.21 7.23 -22.27
CA ASP A 29 0.34 6.60 -23.26
C ASP A 29 -0.46 5.45 -22.59
N PRO A 30 -1.79 5.39 -22.77
CA PRO A 30 -2.62 4.37 -22.17
C PRO A 30 -2.62 3.12 -23.06
N VAL A 31 -1.54 2.34 -23.04
CA VAL A 31 -1.49 1.06 -23.78
C VAL A 31 -0.74 -0.02 -23.00
N SER A 32 -1.52 -1.01 -22.54
CA SER A 32 -1.13 -2.38 -22.16
C SER A 32 0.22 -2.56 -21.43
N MET A 33 0.21 -2.56 -20.09
CA MET A 33 1.31 -3.13 -19.31
C MET A 33 1.12 -4.62 -19.12
N GLU A 34 1.32 -5.34 -20.22
CA GLU A 34 1.95 -6.66 -20.19
C GLU A 34 3.36 -6.50 -19.62
N GLU A 35 3.83 -7.53 -18.93
CA GLU A 35 5.08 -7.65 -18.18
C GLU A 35 6.34 -7.19 -18.96
N LYS A 36 6.58 -5.87 -19.08
CA LYS A 36 7.82 -5.35 -19.66
C LYS A 36 8.94 -5.60 -18.66
N ALA A 37 9.74 -6.63 -18.94
CA ALA A 37 10.99 -6.92 -18.26
C ALA A 37 11.78 -5.62 -18.04
N VAL A 38 12.06 -5.28 -16.78
CA VAL A 38 12.88 -4.12 -16.41
C VAL A 38 14.24 -4.28 -17.10
N LYS A 39 14.55 -3.38 -18.06
CA LYS A 39 15.81 -3.36 -18.82
C LYS A 39 17.03 -3.28 -17.88
N GLY A 40 18.20 -3.67 -18.38
CA GLY A 40 19.45 -3.79 -17.61
C GLY A 40 19.76 -2.59 -16.68
N ASP A 41 19.58 -1.38 -17.17
CA ASP A 41 19.88 -0.14 -16.41
C ASP A 41 18.86 0.12 -15.29
N GLY A 42 17.58 -0.14 -15.54
CA GLY A 42 16.52 -0.04 -14.53
C GLY A 42 16.71 -1.03 -13.38
N LEU A 43 17.29 -2.20 -13.68
CA LEU A 43 17.60 -3.20 -12.67
C LEU A 43 18.76 -2.76 -11.76
N LEU A 44 19.78 -2.12 -12.31
CA LEU A 44 20.91 -1.60 -11.54
C LEU A 44 20.45 -0.48 -10.59
N ILE A 45 19.63 0.44 -11.08
CA ILE A 45 19.03 1.50 -10.27
C ILE A 45 18.19 0.90 -9.14
N ASN A 46 17.35 -0.10 -9.43
CA ASN A 46 16.54 -0.76 -8.40
C ASN A 46 17.39 -1.48 -7.35
N ARG A 47 18.51 -2.09 -7.75
CA ARG A 47 19.46 -2.70 -6.79
C ARG A 47 20.06 -1.66 -5.85
N LEU A 48 20.49 -0.50 -6.37
CA LEU A 48 21.02 0.59 -5.57
C LEU A 48 19.95 1.16 -4.61
N LYS A 49 18.72 1.37 -5.10
CA LYS A 49 17.58 1.78 -4.27
C LYS A 49 17.32 0.79 -3.14
N ILE A 50 17.29 -0.51 -3.44
CA ILE A 50 17.08 -1.57 -2.44
C ILE A 50 18.20 -1.56 -1.39
N LEU A 51 19.46 -1.47 -1.80
CA LEU A 51 20.59 -1.39 -0.86
C LEU A 51 20.46 -0.19 0.07
N PHE A 52 20.05 0.96 -0.46
CA PHE A 52 19.82 2.16 0.31
C PHE A 52 18.64 2.00 1.29
N PHE A 53 17.44 1.64 0.79
CA PHE A 53 16.25 1.52 1.62
C PHE A 53 16.32 0.38 2.63
N ASN A 54 17.10 -0.67 2.37
CA ASN A 54 17.36 -1.72 3.35
C ASN A 54 18.13 -1.23 4.58
N ARG A 55 18.92 -0.15 4.44
CA ARG A 55 19.62 0.48 5.57
C ARG A 55 18.73 1.42 6.38
N LEU A 56 17.55 1.78 5.88
CA LEU A 56 16.58 2.59 6.59
C LEU A 56 15.61 1.70 7.39
N HIS A 57 14.97 2.30 8.40
CA HIS A 57 14.04 1.62 9.30
C HIS A 57 12.62 1.45 8.74
N PHE A 58 12.53 1.12 7.44
CA PHE A 58 11.29 0.71 6.83
C PHE A 58 10.84 -0.67 7.34
N LEU A 59 9.53 -0.82 7.47
CA LEU A 59 8.88 -2.12 7.51
C LEU A 59 8.94 -2.72 6.11
N LYS A 60 9.16 -4.02 5.99
CA LYS A 60 9.52 -4.65 4.72
C LYS A 60 8.65 -5.88 4.49
N SER A 61 8.10 -5.98 3.29
CA SER A 61 7.49 -7.21 2.79
C SER A 61 8.06 -7.53 1.40
N SER A 62 7.81 -8.75 0.94
CA SER A 62 8.21 -9.17 -0.39
C SER A 62 7.20 -10.12 -1.02
N ASP A 63 6.83 -9.83 -2.27
CA ASP A 63 5.93 -10.66 -3.07
C ASP A 63 6.75 -11.79 -3.72
N ARG A 64 7.13 -12.77 -2.90
CA ARG A 64 7.82 -13.96 -3.40
C ARG A 64 6.84 -14.84 -4.19
N PRO A 65 7.32 -15.59 -5.20
CA PRO A 65 6.51 -16.61 -5.84
C PRO A 65 5.95 -17.59 -4.80
N LEU A 66 4.64 -17.85 -4.87
CA LEU A 66 3.96 -18.83 -4.03
C LEU A 66 4.18 -20.24 -4.58
N ALA A 67 4.13 -21.24 -3.72
CA ALA A 67 4.19 -22.63 -4.14
C ALA A 67 2.92 -23.00 -4.93
N PRO A 68 2.99 -23.91 -5.93
CA PRO A 68 1.84 -24.26 -6.76
C PRO A 68 0.60 -24.72 -5.99
N ASN A 69 0.79 -25.50 -4.92
CA ASN A 69 -0.30 -25.97 -4.06
C ASN A 69 -1.01 -24.84 -3.29
N VAL A 70 -0.30 -23.74 -3.00
CA VAL A 70 -0.90 -22.55 -2.38
C VAL A 70 -1.75 -21.79 -3.41
N ILE A 71 -1.24 -21.69 -4.64
CA ILE A 71 -1.95 -21.07 -5.75
C ILE A 71 -3.26 -21.80 -6.03
N GLU A 72 -3.25 -23.13 -6.06
CA GLU A 72 -4.46 -23.95 -6.28
C GLU A 72 -5.54 -23.71 -5.20
N GLN A 73 -5.15 -23.60 -3.94
CA GLN A 73 -6.07 -23.26 -2.85
C GLN A 73 -6.65 -21.84 -3.01
N PHE A 74 -5.83 -20.87 -3.41
CA PHE A 74 -6.28 -19.50 -3.67
C PHE A 74 -7.21 -19.41 -4.89
N GLU A 75 -6.94 -20.18 -5.95
CA GLU A 75 -7.80 -20.27 -7.13
C GLU A 75 -9.17 -20.86 -6.78
N THR A 76 -9.21 -21.86 -5.91
CA THR A 76 -10.47 -22.44 -5.43
C THR A 76 -11.37 -21.38 -4.78
N ILE A 77 -10.80 -20.54 -3.91
CA ILE A 77 -11.53 -19.42 -3.27
C ILE A 77 -11.97 -18.39 -4.33
N TYR A 78 -11.08 -18.06 -5.27
CA TYR A 78 -11.39 -17.11 -6.35
C TYR A 78 -12.59 -17.55 -7.20
N GLU A 79 -12.60 -18.80 -7.67
CA GLU A 79 -13.69 -19.37 -8.47
C GLU A 79 -15.00 -19.44 -7.68
N GLN A 80 -14.92 -19.76 -6.39
CA GLN A 80 -16.11 -19.91 -5.55
C GLN A 80 -16.81 -18.57 -5.29
N TYR A 81 -16.04 -17.52 -4.99
CA TYR A 81 -16.56 -16.27 -4.42
C TYR A 81 -16.46 -15.05 -5.34
N ILE A 82 -15.43 -14.97 -6.18
CA ILE A 82 -15.06 -13.73 -6.88
C ILE A 82 -15.58 -13.73 -8.31
N VAL A 83 -15.43 -14.84 -9.06
CA VAL A 83 -15.86 -14.94 -10.48
C VAL A 83 -17.35 -14.63 -10.69
N LYS A 84 -18.17 -14.83 -9.67
CA LYS A 84 -19.62 -14.60 -9.74
C LYS A 84 -20.02 -13.14 -9.52
N ASP A 85 -19.07 -12.24 -9.21
CA ASP A 85 -19.28 -10.80 -8.99
C ASP A 85 -20.46 -10.49 -8.05
N SER A 86 -20.60 -11.31 -7.01
CA SER A 86 -21.81 -11.39 -6.20
C SER A 86 -21.75 -10.54 -4.92
N GLY A 87 -20.60 -9.95 -4.61
CA GLY A 87 -20.37 -9.20 -3.37
C GLY A 87 -20.39 -10.07 -2.11
N LEU A 88 -20.29 -11.40 -2.27
CA LEU A 88 -20.40 -12.36 -1.18
C LEU A 88 -19.25 -12.26 -0.17
N TRP A 89 -19.54 -12.70 1.05
CA TRP A 89 -18.53 -12.96 2.06
C TRP A 89 -17.71 -14.19 1.68
N ILE A 90 -16.40 -14.02 1.64
CA ILE A 90 -15.45 -15.12 1.53
C ILE A 90 -15.33 -15.78 2.89
N ASP A 91 -15.66 -17.07 2.94
CA ASP A 91 -15.34 -17.93 4.06
C ASP A 91 -13.90 -18.42 3.88
N TYR A 92 -12.98 -17.82 4.63
CA TYR A 92 -11.54 -18.05 4.46
C TYR A 92 -11.02 -18.93 5.59
N ASP A 93 -10.72 -20.19 5.25
CA ASP A 93 -10.30 -21.24 6.19
C ASP A 93 -8.92 -21.83 5.84
N LEU A 94 -8.02 -21.00 5.30
CA LEU A 94 -6.65 -21.42 4.99
C LEU A 94 -5.67 -20.97 6.08
N ASP A 95 -4.67 -21.80 6.36
CA ASP A 95 -3.56 -21.49 7.29
C ASP A 95 -2.56 -20.43 6.76
N TYR A 96 -2.90 -19.74 5.67
CA TYR A 96 -2.09 -18.68 5.07
C TYR A 96 -2.64 -17.31 5.42
N PRO A 97 -1.79 -16.31 5.73
CA PRO A 97 -2.24 -14.95 5.98
C PRO A 97 -3.10 -14.40 4.84
N LYS A 98 -4.27 -13.81 5.16
CA LYS A 98 -5.19 -13.24 4.17
C LYS A 98 -4.54 -12.22 3.24
N HIS A 99 -3.57 -11.45 3.74
CA HIS A 99 -2.86 -10.48 2.90
C HIS A 99 -2.06 -11.15 1.77
N LEU A 100 -1.60 -12.41 1.93
CA LEU A 100 -0.95 -13.15 0.84
C LEU A 100 -1.95 -13.54 -0.25
N PHE A 101 -3.13 -14.02 0.14
CA PHE A 101 -4.23 -14.31 -0.79
C PHE A 101 -4.64 -13.05 -1.56
N LEU A 102 -4.92 -11.96 -0.86
CA LEU A 102 -5.29 -10.69 -1.47
C LEU A 102 -4.19 -10.14 -2.38
N GLN A 103 -2.92 -10.24 -1.97
CA GLN A 103 -1.80 -9.79 -2.80
C GLN A 103 -1.61 -10.65 -4.05
N TYR A 104 -1.86 -11.96 -3.94
CA TYR A 104 -1.92 -12.87 -5.08
C TYR A 104 -3.01 -12.44 -6.05
N LEU A 105 -4.23 -12.20 -5.57
CA LEU A 105 -5.34 -11.73 -6.41
C LEU A 105 -4.98 -10.45 -7.15
N ILE A 106 -4.47 -9.41 -6.47
CA ILE A 106 -4.06 -8.14 -7.10
C ILE A 106 -3.03 -8.36 -8.22
N LYS A 107 -2.15 -9.35 -8.06
CA LYS A 107 -1.06 -9.62 -9.01
C LYS A 107 -1.53 -10.36 -10.25
N VAL A 108 -2.45 -11.31 -10.08
CA VAL A 108 -2.81 -12.28 -11.14
C VAL A 108 -4.25 -12.15 -11.64
N LYS A 109 -5.11 -11.50 -10.87
CA LYS A 109 -6.51 -11.20 -11.21
C LYS A 109 -6.63 -9.69 -11.40
N ASP A 110 -7.51 -9.25 -12.29
CA ASP A 110 -7.72 -7.84 -12.59
C ASP A 110 -8.53 -7.14 -11.46
N VAL A 111 -7.98 -7.13 -10.26
CA VAL A 111 -8.64 -6.65 -9.05
C VAL A 111 -7.74 -5.72 -8.23
N LEU A 112 -8.41 -4.89 -7.42
CA LEU A 112 -7.82 -4.04 -6.39
C LEU A 112 -8.49 -4.36 -5.06
N VAL A 113 -7.97 -3.81 -3.97
CA VAL A 113 -8.56 -3.99 -2.65
C VAL A 113 -8.83 -2.65 -1.95
N HIS A 114 -9.83 -2.64 -1.07
CA HIS A 114 -10.16 -1.51 -0.22
C HIS A 114 -10.41 -1.98 1.21
N GLY A 115 -9.78 -1.34 2.19
CA GLY A 115 -9.99 -1.62 3.61
C GLY A 115 -10.97 -0.64 4.25
N SER A 116 -11.96 -1.15 4.98
CA SER A 116 -12.97 -0.33 5.66
C SER A 116 -13.44 -0.98 6.97
N ASN A 117 -13.87 -0.18 7.94
CA ASN A 117 -14.54 -0.67 9.14
C ASN A 117 -16.04 -0.94 8.94
N ASN A 118 -16.63 -0.45 7.84
CA ASN A 118 -18.05 -0.69 7.53
C ASN A 118 -18.14 -2.00 6.73
N PRO A 119 -18.78 -3.06 7.27
CA PRO A 119 -18.91 -4.37 6.61
C PRO A 119 -20.09 -4.44 5.62
N ASP A 120 -20.95 -3.42 5.59
CA ASP A 120 -22.23 -3.42 4.86
C ASP A 120 -22.18 -2.59 3.58
N ILE A 121 -20.98 -2.32 3.04
CA ILE A 121 -20.86 -1.58 1.79
C ILE A 121 -21.22 -2.49 0.62
N GLU A 122 -22.43 -2.30 0.07
CA GLU A 122 -22.85 -2.94 -1.18
C GLU A 122 -22.37 -2.18 -2.42
N ILE A 123 -22.30 -0.84 -2.31
CA ILE A 123 -21.86 0.06 -3.37
C ILE A 123 -20.98 1.15 -2.73
N PHE A 124 -19.77 1.28 -3.26
CA PHE A 124 -18.90 2.41 -2.93
C PHE A 124 -19.34 3.65 -3.73
N GLU A 125 -19.54 4.76 -3.01
CA GLU A 125 -19.86 6.06 -3.58
C GLU A 125 -18.61 6.96 -3.55
N PRO A 126 -18.34 7.74 -4.62
CA PRO A 126 -17.26 8.73 -4.62
C PRO A 126 -17.38 9.76 -3.50
N ARG A 127 -16.30 9.96 -2.74
CA ARG A 127 -16.24 10.94 -1.63
C ARG A 127 -15.11 11.93 -1.84
N ASN A 128 -15.28 13.15 -1.32
CA ASN A 128 -14.23 14.16 -1.31
C ASN A 128 -13.08 13.71 -0.40
N GLN A 129 -11.89 13.58 -0.98
CA GLN A 129 -10.65 13.22 -0.31
C GLN A 129 -9.46 13.89 -1.02
N THR A 130 -8.26 13.47 -0.66
CA THR A 130 -7.01 13.99 -1.23
C THR A 130 -6.15 12.81 -1.67
N LEU A 131 -5.59 12.91 -2.88
CA LEU A 131 -4.61 11.96 -3.39
C LEU A 131 -3.31 12.01 -2.58
N ALA A 132 -2.47 10.98 -2.69
CA ALA A 132 -1.14 10.94 -2.06
C ALA A 132 -0.23 12.14 -2.42
N ASN A 133 -0.49 12.82 -3.54
CA ASN A 133 0.22 14.03 -3.98
C ASN A 133 -0.45 15.34 -3.52
N ASN A 134 -1.38 15.28 -2.56
CA ASN A 134 -2.13 16.39 -1.99
C ASN A 134 -3.15 17.08 -2.93
N LYS A 135 -3.47 16.50 -4.10
CA LYS A 135 -4.53 17.03 -4.97
C LYS A 135 -5.92 16.61 -4.48
N PRO A 136 -6.90 17.52 -4.36
CA PRO A 136 -8.27 17.17 -3.99
C PRO A 136 -8.96 16.38 -5.10
N VAL A 137 -9.78 15.40 -4.73
CA VAL A 137 -10.54 14.57 -5.68
C VAL A 137 -11.83 14.08 -5.02
N LYS A 138 -12.88 13.83 -5.82
CA LYS A 138 -14.06 13.08 -5.41
C LYS A 138 -14.03 11.69 -6.05
N ALA A 139 -13.70 10.66 -5.27
CA ALA A 139 -13.49 9.32 -5.80
C ALA A 139 -13.72 8.23 -4.74
N VAL A 140 -13.92 6.99 -5.23
CA VAL A 140 -13.69 5.75 -4.50
C VAL A 140 -12.21 5.42 -4.60
N PHE A 141 -11.58 5.08 -3.48
CA PHE A 141 -10.17 4.72 -3.43
C PHE A 141 -10.00 3.21 -3.33
N ALA A 142 -8.97 2.67 -3.97
CA ALA A 142 -8.53 1.29 -3.83
C ALA A 142 -7.00 1.23 -3.89
N ALA A 143 -6.42 0.08 -3.57
CA ALA A 143 -4.99 -0.13 -3.63
C ALA A 143 -4.57 -1.41 -4.36
N SER A 144 -3.38 -1.36 -4.94
CA SER A 144 -2.65 -2.53 -5.45
C SER A 144 -1.66 -3.09 -4.41
N ASP A 145 -1.95 -2.88 -3.12
CA ASP A 145 -1.19 -3.40 -1.98
C ASP A 145 -2.15 -3.87 -0.87
N ALA A 146 -2.11 -5.16 -0.56
CA ALA A 146 -3.02 -5.76 0.41
C ALA A 146 -2.75 -5.31 1.85
N ILE A 147 -1.47 -5.13 2.23
CA ILE A 147 -1.08 -4.77 3.60
C ILE A 147 -1.46 -3.32 3.89
N TRP A 148 -1.29 -2.44 2.90
CA TRP A 148 -1.63 -1.03 3.01
C TRP A 148 -3.15 -0.84 3.20
N SER A 149 -3.98 -1.54 2.44
CA SER A 149 -5.42 -1.53 2.67
C SER A 149 -5.82 -2.19 3.99
N LEU A 150 -5.13 -3.27 4.40
CA LEU A 150 -5.41 -3.94 5.66
C LEU A 150 -5.22 -3.01 6.86
N TYR A 151 -4.18 -2.17 6.86
CA TYR A 151 -3.98 -1.12 7.87
C TYR A 151 -5.23 -0.22 8.02
N PHE A 152 -5.81 0.24 6.90
CA PHE A 152 -7.03 1.07 6.94
C PHE A 152 -8.29 0.27 7.30
N ALA A 153 -8.32 -1.03 7.02
CA ALA A 153 -9.43 -1.89 7.42
C ALA A 153 -9.49 -2.06 8.94
N VAL A 154 -8.34 -2.13 9.62
CA VAL A 154 -8.26 -2.48 11.04
C VAL A 154 -8.06 -1.27 11.97
N ILE A 155 -7.72 -0.09 11.48
CA ILE A 155 -7.77 1.13 12.33
C ILE A 155 -9.22 1.44 12.69
N ASN A 156 -9.48 1.74 13.97
CA ASN A 156 -10.79 2.12 14.47
C ASN A 156 -11.18 3.55 14.07
N ARG A 157 -11.53 3.77 12.79
CA ARG A 157 -11.86 5.10 12.25
C ARG A 157 -13.11 5.72 12.85
N SER A 158 -13.98 4.95 13.52
CA SER A 158 -15.17 5.50 14.20
C SER A 158 -14.83 6.21 15.50
N GLU A 159 -13.74 5.82 16.17
CA GLU A 159 -13.31 6.42 17.43
C GLU A 159 -12.02 7.23 17.29
N TYR A 160 -11.14 6.82 16.38
CA TYR A 160 -9.82 7.40 16.20
C TYR A 160 -9.89 8.89 15.83
N GLN A 161 -9.19 9.70 16.62
CA GLN A 161 -9.04 11.14 16.40
C GLN A 161 -7.57 11.50 16.18
N GLY A 162 -7.29 12.09 15.01
CA GLY A 162 -5.97 12.58 14.64
C GLY A 162 -5.56 12.17 13.23
N THR A 163 -4.32 12.49 12.87
CA THR A 163 -3.73 12.15 11.58
C THR A 163 -3.23 10.72 11.57
N LEU A 164 -3.35 10.06 10.40
CA LEU A 164 -2.63 8.81 10.11
C LEU A 164 -1.49 9.17 9.17
N LYS A 165 -0.25 8.86 9.57
CA LYS A 165 0.92 9.12 8.73
C LYS A 165 1.46 7.78 8.27
N ASN A 166 1.51 7.60 6.96
CA ASN A 166 1.91 6.35 6.34
C ASN A 166 2.70 6.60 5.05
N LEU A 167 3.45 5.59 4.62
CA LEU A 167 4.10 5.52 3.33
C LEU A 167 4.06 4.08 2.85
N CYS A 168 3.77 3.87 1.57
CA CYS A 168 3.83 2.58 0.91
C CYS A 168 4.45 2.80 -0.47
N PHE A 169 5.46 1.99 -0.82
CA PHE A 169 5.98 1.94 -2.19
C PHE A 169 6.61 0.60 -2.49
N SER A 170 6.61 0.26 -3.79
CA SER A 170 7.18 -0.98 -4.30
C SER A 170 8.40 -0.75 -5.20
N ILE A 171 9.36 -1.68 -5.13
CA ILE A 171 10.51 -1.76 -6.04
C ILE A 171 10.51 -3.14 -6.71
N PRO A 172 10.22 -3.22 -8.01
CA PRO A 172 10.27 -4.49 -8.73
C PRO A 172 11.71 -4.96 -8.93
N THR A 173 11.92 -6.26 -8.78
CA THR A 173 13.17 -6.95 -9.10
C THR A 173 12.91 -8.05 -10.13
N LYS A 174 13.96 -8.76 -10.56
CA LYS A 174 13.80 -9.93 -11.45
C LYS A 174 13.01 -11.09 -10.84
N LYS A 175 12.96 -11.21 -9.50
CA LYS A 175 12.40 -12.40 -8.82
C LYS A 175 11.14 -12.10 -8.02
N GLU A 176 11.00 -10.87 -7.54
CA GLU A 176 9.99 -10.48 -6.56
C GLU A 176 9.77 -8.96 -6.61
N VAL A 177 8.68 -8.51 -6.00
CA VAL A 177 8.47 -7.09 -5.69
C VAL A 177 8.84 -6.86 -4.23
N LYS A 178 9.78 -5.96 -3.97
CA LYS A 178 10.11 -5.52 -2.61
C LYS A 178 9.20 -4.37 -2.22
N ARG A 179 8.59 -4.45 -1.04
CA ARG A 179 7.65 -3.45 -0.53
C ARG A 179 8.18 -2.84 0.74
N TYR A 180 8.03 -1.53 0.86
CA TYR A 180 8.52 -0.74 1.98
C TYR A 180 7.35 0.05 2.56
N TYR A 181 7.23 -0.01 3.88
CA TYR A 181 6.13 0.62 4.59
C TYR A 181 6.59 1.45 5.77
N TYR A 182 5.80 2.48 6.03
CA TYR A 182 5.79 3.23 7.25
C TYR A 182 4.34 3.39 7.69
N PHE A 183 4.06 3.16 8.97
CA PHE A 183 2.74 3.35 9.56
C PHE A 183 2.91 4.03 10.91
N SER A 184 2.07 5.04 11.16
CA SER A 184 2.03 5.72 12.44
C SER A 184 0.69 6.36 12.73
N VAL A 185 0.40 6.41 14.02
CA VAL A 185 -0.81 6.95 14.63
C VAL A 185 -0.45 8.08 15.59
N ASN A 186 -1.42 8.94 15.87
CA ASN A 186 -1.29 10.02 16.83
C ASN A 186 -0.96 9.44 18.22
N GLN A 187 0.15 9.90 18.79
CA GLN A 187 0.63 9.46 20.09
C GLN A 187 -0.30 9.88 21.24
N ASP A 188 -1.04 10.98 21.07
CA ASP A 188 -1.86 11.58 22.10
C ASP A 188 -3.26 10.93 22.18
N PHE A 189 -3.62 10.10 21.20
CA PHE A 189 -4.89 9.39 21.20
C PHE A 189 -4.95 8.36 22.34
N GLN A 190 -6.02 8.40 23.14
CA GLN A 190 -6.20 7.57 24.34
C GLN A 190 -7.27 6.46 24.18
N GLY A 191 -7.91 6.37 23.00
CA GLY A 191 -8.93 5.36 22.73
C GLY A 191 -8.36 4.09 22.10
N GLU A 192 -9.26 3.25 21.59
CA GLU A 192 -8.89 2.02 20.89
C GLU A 192 -8.41 2.31 19.48
N TYR A 193 -7.15 1.97 19.18
CA TYR A 193 -6.57 2.19 17.84
C TYR A 193 -7.12 1.21 16.81
N TRP A 194 -7.48 0.00 17.25
CA TRP A 194 -7.72 -1.15 16.38
C TRP A 194 -9.13 -1.68 16.55
N ARG A 195 -9.67 -2.25 15.47
CA ARG A 195 -10.92 -2.99 15.47
C ARG A 195 -10.95 -3.97 14.30
N ASN A 196 -11.90 -4.90 14.36
CA ASN A 196 -12.19 -5.75 13.21
C ASN A 196 -12.69 -4.89 12.04
N GLY A 197 -12.31 -5.34 10.85
CA GLY A 197 -12.55 -4.64 9.60
C GLY A 197 -13.05 -5.56 8.49
N THR A 198 -13.10 -5.00 7.29
CA THR A 198 -13.47 -5.71 6.08
C THR A 198 -12.56 -5.27 4.95
N MET A 199 -12.03 -6.26 4.25
CA MET A 199 -11.32 -6.07 3.00
C MET A 199 -12.29 -6.34 1.85
N TYR A 200 -12.47 -5.36 0.99
CA TYR A 200 -13.30 -5.43 -0.20
C TYR A 200 -12.42 -5.67 -1.42
N ILE A 201 -12.84 -6.57 -2.29
CA ILE A 201 -12.19 -6.85 -3.58
C ILE A 201 -12.98 -6.13 -4.65
N LEU A 202 -12.32 -5.26 -5.42
CA LEU A 202 -12.93 -4.36 -6.39
C LEU A 202 -12.40 -4.65 -7.80
N PRO A 203 -13.22 -4.48 -8.86
CA PRO A 203 -12.77 -4.67 -10.24
C PRO A 203 -11.78 -3.58 -10.63
N LYS A 204 -10.55 -3.94 -11.01
CA LYS A 204 -9.50 -2.97 -11.34
C LYS A 204 -9.81 -2.18 -12.60
N SER A 205 -10.49 -2.78 -13.57
CA SER A 205 -10.92 -2.15 -14.82
C SER A 205 -11.75 -0.87 -14.64
N ALA A 206 -12.40 -0.67 -13.49
CA ALA A 206 -13.15 0.55 -13.17
C ALA A 206 -12.27 1.70 -12.63
N PHE A 207 -10.97 1.47 -12.40
CA PHE A 207 -10.09 2.41 -11.72
C PHE A 207 -8.97 2.93 -12.62
N ALA A 208 -8.56 4.16 -12.35
CA ALA A 208 -7.36 4.77 -12.88
C ALA A 208 -6.31 4.97 -11.78
N GLN A 209 -5.05 5.10 -12.17
CA GLN A 209 -3.95 5.37 -11.26
C GLN A 209 -4.15 6.74 -10.58
N GLY A 210 -3.94 6.79 -9.26
CA GLY A 210 -4.06 8.00 -8.44
C GLY A 210 -2.76 8.80 -8.31
N GLY A 211 -2.51 9.33 -7.10
CA GLY A 211 -1.33 10.13 -6.77
C GLY A 211 -0.06 9.32 -6.49
N SER A 212 -0.15 7.99 -6.43
CA SER A 212 0.98 7.06 -6.29
C SER A 212 0.74 5.76 -7.08
N ARG A 213 1.75 4.90 -7.18
CA ARG A 213 1.67 3.61 -7.90
C ARG A 213 0.76 2.59 -7.19
N GLU A 214 0.66 2.70 -5.88
CA GLU A 214 -0.18 1.82 -5.08
C GLU A 214 -1.60 2.37 -4.88
N GLU A 215 -1.84 3.67 -5.17
CA GLU A 215 -3.13 4.35 -5.05
C GLU A 215 -3.91 4.33 -6.36
N TRP A 216 -5.19 3.92 -6.30
CA TRP A 216 -6.11 3.86 -7.43
C TRP A 216 -7.42 4.58 -7.09
N ILE A 217 -8.02 5.22 -8.09
CA ILE A 217 -9.26 5.98 -7.93
C ILE A 217 -10.30 5.63 -8.99
N CYS A 218 -11.57 5.64 -8.59
CA CYS A 218 -12.73 5.58 -9.48
C CYS A 218 -13.65 6.76 -9.16
N GLN A 219 -14.05 7.54 -10.17
CA GLN A 219 -14.95 8.68 -9.99
C GLN A 219 -16.44 8.31 -10.05
N ASP A 220 -16.73 7.03 -10.32
CA ASP A 220 -18.06 6.46 -10.37
C ASP A 220 -18.33 5.54 -9.18
N LYS A 221 -19.56 5.03 -9.10
CA LYS A 221 -19.94 4.04 -8.10
C LYS A 221 -19.32 2.69 -8.43
N VAL A 222 -18.86 1.96 -7.42
CA VAL A 222 -18.21 0.65 -7.61
C VAL A 222 -18.87 -0.41 -6.72
N LYS A 223 -19.26 -1.53 -7.32
CA LYS A 223 -19.71 -2.73 -6.59
C LYS A 223 -18.50 -3.61 -6.25
N PRO A 224 -18.39 -4.11 -5.01
CA PRO A 224 -17.40 -5.13 -4.68
C PRO A 224 -17.71 -6.46 -5.38
N LEU A 225 -16.66 -7.17 -5.79
CA LEU A 225 -16.76 -8.53 -6.33
C LEU A 225 -17.01 -9.53 -5.19
N ALA A 226 -16.32 -9.31 -4.07
CA ALA A 226 -16.44 -10.07 -2.83
C ALA A 226 -15.86 -9.26 -1.66
N LYS A 227 -16.06 -9.75 -0.44
CA LYS A 227 -15.48 -9.16 0.78
C LYS A 227 -15.05 -10.24 1.78
N ILE A 228 -14.04 -9.94 2.57
CA ILE A 228 -13.48 -10.84 3.59
C ILE A 228 -13.33 -10.10 4.90
N SER A 229 -13.75 -10.73 6.01
CA SER A 229 -13.58 -10.18 7.34
C SER A 229 -12.11 -10.18 7.72
N VAL A 230 -11.67 -9.17 8.45
CA VAL A 230 -10.29 -9.13 8.96
C VAL A 230 -10.22 -8.68 10.40
N THR A 231 -9.23 -9.17 11.15
CA THR A 231 -8.92 -8.74 12.52
C THR A 231 -7.58 -8.00 12.57
N PRO A 232 -7.31 -7.21 13.62
CA PRO A 232 -6.02 -6.54 13.79
C PRO A 232 -4.80 -7.46 13.70
N GLU A 233 -4.90 -8.70 14.21
CA GLU A 233 -3.81 -9.69 14.24
C GLU A 233 -3.38 -10.14 12.84
N GLU A 234 -4.22 -9.96 11.83
CA GLU A 234 -3.90 -10.28 10.45
C GLU A 234 -3.05 -9.21 9.77
N PHE A 235 -2.97 -8.01 10.37
CA PHE A 235 -2.08 -6.95 9.93
C PHE A 235 -0.64 -7.25 10.36
N PRO A 236 0.28 -7.55 9.42
CA PRO A 236 1.60 -8.11 9.75
C PRO A 236 2.54 -7.14 10.48
N PHE A 237 2.15 -5.87 10.59
CA PHE A 237 2.95 -4.82 11.23
C PHE A 237 2.25 -4.20 12.44
N LEU A 238 1.25 -4.86 13.02
CA LEU A 238 0.45 -4.34 14.13
C LEU A 238 1.31 -3.76 15.26
N ASP A 239 2.24 -4.55 15.79
CA ASP A 239 3.13 -4.15 16.90
C ASP A 239 4.27 -3.20 16.48
N GLN A 240 4.37 -2.89 15.19
CA GLN A 240 5.42 -2.05 14.61
C GLN A 240 4.88 -0.70 14.13
N VAL A 241 3.59 -0.42 14.33
CA VAL A 241 2.98 0.88 14.07
C VAL A 241 3.54 1.89 15.06
N ARG A 242 4.15 2.95 14.52
CA ARG A 242 4.80 3.96 15.35
C ARG A 242 3.79 4.99 15.87
N LYS A 243 4.24 5.79 16.82
CA LYS A 243 3.47 6.93 17.32
C LYS A 243 4.13 8.23 16.86
N HIS A 244 3.32 9.23 16.54
CA HIS A 244 3.79 10.56 16.12
C HIS A 244 3.10 11.69 16.88
N ASP A 245 3.80 12.81 16.98
CA ASP A 245 3.21 14.09 17.36
C ASP A 245 2.26 14.58 16.25
N GLU A 246 1.01 14.88 16.61
CA GLU A 246 -0.04 15.30 15.69
C GLU A 246 0.39 16.51 14.84
N ASN A 247 1.05 17.48 15.47
CA ASN A 247 1.45 18.75 14.84
C ASN A 247 2.70 18.63 13.98
N MET A 248 3.41 17.49 14.03
CA MET A 248 4.61 17.30 13.23
C MET A 248 4.26 17.01 11.77
N ALA A 249 4.80 17.76 10.81
CA ALA A 249 4.55 17.52 9.39
C ALA A 249 4.87 16.06 8.97
N HIS A 250 4.03 15.48 8.09
CA HIS A 250 4.13 14.08 7.61
C HIS A 250 5.55 13.72 7.17
N VAL A 251 6.10 14.56 6.29
CA VAL A 251 7.45 14.53 5.75
C VAL A 251 8.50 14.36 6.87
N LYS A 252 8.44 15.20 7.91
CA LYS A 252 9.38 15.16 9.05
C LYS A 252 9.20 13.90 9.91
N VAL A 253 7.96 13.47 10.15
CA VAL A 253 7.65 12.24 10.90
C VAL A 253 8.28 11.03 10.21
N VAL A 254 8.04 10.88 8.90
CA VAL A 254 8.56 9.76 8.11
C VAL A 254 10.08 9.76 8.14
N LEU A 255 10.76 10.87 7.83
CA LEU A 255 12.23 10.82 7.83
C LEU A 255 12.84 10.62 9.21
N THR A 256 12.26 11.23 10.25
CA THR A 256 12.76 11.02 11.61
C THR A 256 12.74 9.53 11.93
N ALA A 257 11.62 8.87 11.64
CA ALA A 257 11.47 7.45 11.85
C ALA A 257 12.41 6.57 11.01
N LEU A 258 12.71 6.98 9.77
CA LEU A 258 13.56 6.19 8.86
C LEU A 258 15.04 6.24 9.22
N PHE A 259 15.51 7.34 9.81
CA PHE A 259 16.92 7.54 10.16
C PHE A 259 17.22 7.31 11.65
N TRP A 260 16.26 7.55 12.52
CA TRP A 260 16.36 7.31 13.95
C TRP A 260 15.26 6.32 14.31
N ASN A 261 15.64 5.10 14.72
CA ASN A 261 14.74 4.03 15.14
C ASN A 261 14.00 4.37 16.45
N LYS A 262 13.27 5.47 16.44
CA LYS A 262 12.40 5.99 17.49
C LYS A 262 10.96 5.94 17.01
#